data_AF-A0AA35T1I4-F1
#
_entry.id   AF-A0AA35T1I4-F1
#
_cell.length_a   1.000
_cell.length_b   1.000
_cell.length_c   1.000
_cell.angle_alpha   90.00
_cell.angle_beta   90.00
_cell.angle_gamma   90.00
#
_symmetry.space_group_name_H-M   'P 1'
#
loop_
_entity.id
_entity.type
_entity.pdbx_description
1 polymer ?
#
loop_
_entity_poly.entity_id
_entity_poly.type
_entity_poly.pdbx_seq_one_letter_code
_entity_poly.pdbx_strand_id
1 'polypeptide(L)'
;PAVALAHLDDYENACKSYEQALTLERDNPLIHLNYSIVLYNNGEMRAAGKQFQLFKSKTQTHRPTNPDSEVESVAGRLGPAIQVGEEREGRREKGASEEWRQGRPVLWEEEGQEE
;
A
#
# COMPACT_ATOMS: atom_id res chain seq x y z
N PRO A 1 -14.55 -10.42 -16.72
CA PRO A 1 -13.44 -9.44 -16.57
C PRO A 1 -13.85 -7.99 -16.20
N ALA A 2 -15.13 -7.66 -15.99
CA ALA A 2 -15.57 -6.27 -15.74
C ALA A 2 -15.36 -5.76 -14.29
N VAL A 3 -15.32 -6.64 -13.30
CA VAL A 3 -15.27 -6.24 -11.87
C VAL A 3 -13.91 -5.64 -11.48
N ALA A 4 -12.82 -6.10 -12.09
CA ALA A 4 -11.48 -5.56 -11.83
C ALA A 4 -11.27 -4.16 -12.42
N LEU A 5 -11.88 -3.86 -13.57
CA LEU A 5 -11.78 -2.54 -14.22
C LEU A 5 -12.52 -1.47 -13.42
N ALA A 6 -13.72 -1.76 -12.90
CA ALA A 6 -14.47 -0.81 -12.08
C ALA A 6 -13.70 -0.43 -10.80
N HIS A 7 -13.13 -1.42 -10.10
CA HIS A 7 -12.36 -1.16 -8.87
C HIS A 7 -11.08 -0.35 -9.11
N LEU A 8 -10.40 -0.55 -10.24
CA LEU A 8 -9.20 0.21 -10.60
C LEU A 8 -9.53 1.66 -10.97
N ASP A 9 -10.64 1.89 -11.68
CA ASP A 9 -11.11 3.23 -12.02
C ASP A 9 -11.51 4.00 -10.74
N ASP A 10 -12.21 3.35 -9.82
CA ASP A 10 -12.57 3.92 -8.51
C ASP A 10 -11.33 4.29 -7.68
N TYR A 11 -10.28 3.45 -7.72
CA TYR A 11 -9.02 3.72 -7.03
C TYR A 11 -8.30 4.95 -7.60
N GLU A 12 -8.12 5.03 -8.91
CA GLU A 12 -7.46 6.18 -9.54
C GLU A 12 -8.24 7.49 -9.31
N ASN A 13 -9.57 7.44 -9.36
CA ASN A 13 -10.42 8.59 -9.07
C ASN A 13 -10.32 9.01 -7.60
N ALA A 14 -10.27 8.04 -6.68
CA ALA A 14 -10.05 8.31 -5.26
C ALA A 14 -8.70 8.98 -5.01
N CYS A 15 -7.61 8.45 -5.59
CA CYS A 15 -6.27 9.02 -5.47
C CYS A 15 -6.24 10.49 -5.91
N LYS A 16 -6.78 10.81 -7.10
CA LYS A 16 -6.84 12.20 -7.61
C LYS A 16 -7.63 13.12 -6.67
N SER A 17 -8.74 12.62 -6.13
CA SER A 17 -9.57 13.38 -5.18
C SER A 17 -8.81 13.68 -3.88
N TYR A 18 -8.05 12.71 -3.36
CA TYR A 18 -7.19 12.93 -2.19
C TYR A 18 -6.02 13.86 -2.47
N GLU A 19 -5.39 13.78 -3.65
CA GLU A 19 -4.35 14.72 -4.06
C GLU A 19 -4.90 16.14 -4.10
N GLN A 20 -6.08 16.35 -4.68
CA GLN A 20 -6.75 17.65 -4.66
C GLN A 20 -7.11 18.10 -3.25
N ALA A 21 -7.65 17.22 -2.41
CA ALA A 21 -7.96 17.52 -1.02
C ALA A 21 -6.69 17.92 -0.24
N LEU A 22 -5.57 17.24 -0.48
CA LEU A 22 -4.26 17.62 0.07
C LEU A 22 -3.78 18.97 -0.42
N THR A 23 -4.15 19.44 -1.63
CA THR A 23 -3.82 20.81 -2.05
C THR A 23 -4.64 21.88 -1.33
N LEU A 24 -5.90 21.57 -0.99
CA LEU A 24 -6.82 22.51 -0.33
C LEU A 24 -6.64 22.54 1.18
N GLU A 25 -6.47 21.38 1.80
CA GLU A 25 -6.41 21.20 3.25
C GLU A 25 -5.14 20.46 3.67
N ARG A 26 -3.98 21.04 3.35
CA ARG A 26 -2.65 20.46 3.63
C ARG A 26 -2.42 20.06 5.08
N ASP A 27 -3.09 20.71 6.02
CA ASP A 27 -2.90 20.48 7.46
C ASP A 27 -3.95 19.55 8.07
N ASN A 28 -4.92 19.07 7.30
CA ASN A 28 -5.91 18.14 7.80
C ASN A 28 -5.33 16.73 7.87
N PRO A 29 -5.10 16.18 9.09
CA PRO A 29 -4.54 14.84 9.23
C PRO A 29 -5.48 13.76 8.71
N LEU A 30 -6.80 13.98 8.74
CA LEU A 30 -7.81 12.98 8.37
C LEU A 30 -7.71 12.58 6.90
N ILE A 31 -7.28 13.49 6.03
CA ILE A 31 -7.07 13.23 4.61
C ILE A 31 -6.01 12.14 4.44
N HIS A 32 -4.91 12.21 5.21
CA HIS A 32 -3.87 11.19 5.20
C HIS A 32 -4.37 9.83 5.73
N LEU A 33 -5.23 9.83 6.76
CA LEU A 33 -5.83 8.59 7.27
C LEU A 33 -6.72 7.93 6.22
N ASN A 34 -7.64 8.69 5.63
CA ASN A 34 -8.56 8.16 4.63
C ASN A 34 -7.82 7.70 3.36
N TYR A 35 -6.80 8.44 2.94
CA TYR A 35 -5.97 8.02 1.81
C TYR A 35 -5.22 6.72 2.11
N SER A 36 -4.71 6.54 3.32
CA SER A 36 -4.05 5.28 3.71
C SER A 36 -5.00 4.07 3.67
N ILE A 37 -6.29 4.26 3.94
CA ILE A 37 -7.31 3.19 3.83
C ILE A 37 -7.52 2.78 2.36
N VAL A 38 -7.63 3.76 1.46
CA VAL A 38 -7.78 3.48 0.02
C VAL A 38 -6.58 2.72 -0.52
N LEU A 39 -5.37 3.13 -0.15
CA LEU A 39 -4.12 2.44 -0.51
C LEU A 39 -4.09 1.01 0.06
N TYR A 40 -4.46 0.84 1.33
CA TYR A 40 -4.54 -0.47 1.98
C TYR A 40 -5.52 -1.40 1.26
N ASN A 41 -6.71 -0.91 0.91
CA ASN A 41 -7.73 -1.67 0.20
C ASN A 41 -7.29 -2.07 -1.22
N ASN A 42 -6.45 -1.24 -1.86
CA ASN A 42 -5.88 -1.53 -3.17
C ASN A 42 -4.67 -2.50 -3.11
N GLY A 43 -4.21 -2.85 -1.90
CA GLY A 43 -3.06 -3.72 -1.69
C GLY A 43 -1.70 -3.00 -1.63
N GLU A 44 -1.69 -1.67 -1.71
CA GLU A 44 -0.49 -0.82 -1.74
C GLU A 44 0.02 -0.55 -0.31
N MET A 45 0.47 -1.61 0.38
CA MET A 45 0.81 -1.58 1.81
C MET A 45 1.90 -0.55 2.15
N ARG A 46 2.95 -0.48 1.32
CA ARG A 46 4.04 0.52 1.50
C ARG A 46 3.55 1.96 1.39
N ALA A 47 2.65 2.23 0.45
CA ALA A 47 2.10 3.57 0.26
C ALA A 47 1.13 3.93 1.40
N ALA A 48 0.29 2.98 1.81
CA ALA A 48 -0.60 3.10 2.96
C ALA A 48 0.18 3.45 4.23
N GLY A 49 1.31 2.76 4.47
CA GLY A 49 2.20 3.04 5.61
C GLY A 49 2.73 4.46 5.61
N LYS A 50 3.19 4.98 4.46
CA LYS A 50 3.67 6.38 4.36
C LYS A 50 2.58 7.38 4.73
N GLN A 51 1.37 7.23 4.19
CA GLN A 51 0.26 8.13 4.49
C GLN A 51 -0.16 8.03 5.96
N PHE A 52 -0.20 6.82 6.52
CA PHE A 52 -0.53 6.61 7.92
C PHE A 52 0.48 7.28 8.87
N GLN A 53 1.78 7.26 8.54
CA GLN A 53 2.79 7.98 9.31
C GLN A 53 2.63 9.50 9.25
N LEU A 54 2.26 10.05 8.08
CA LEU A 54 1.96 11.48 7.94
C LEU A 54 0.75 11.88 8.80
N PHE A 55 -0.30 11.06 8.82
CA PHE A 55 -1.44 11.23 9.73
C PHE A 55 -0.98 11.30 11.20
N LYS A 56 -0.16 10.34 11.65
CA LYS A 56 0.35 10.32 13.04
C LYS A 56 1.21 11.53 13.37
N SER A 57 2.09 11.93 12.45
CA SER A 57 2.93 13.11 12.64
C SER A 57 2.08 14.38 12.78
N LYS A 58 1.09 14.57 11.89
CA LYS A 58 0.20 15.74 11.92
C LYS A 58 -0.70 15.77 13.15
N THR A 59 -1.29 14.64 13.52
CA THR A 59 -2.10 14.55 14.76
C THR A 59 -1.27 14.74 16.02
N GLN A 60 0.01 14.37 16.00
CA GLN A 60 0.91 14.62 17.13
C GLN A 60 1.29 16.09 17.26
N THR A 61 1.46 16.81 16.14
CA THR A 61 1.72 18.25 16.14
C THR A 61 0.47 19.08 16.45
N HIS A 62 -0.67 18.68 15.89
CA HIS A 62 -1.97 19.33 16.07
C HIS A 62 -2.99 18.29 16.49
N ARG A 63 -2.97 17.94 17.78
CA ARG A 63 -3.99 17.05 18.33
C ARG A 63 -5.32 17.78 18.28
N PRO A 64 -6.32 17.27 17.54
CA PRO A 64 -7.64 17.88 17.53
C PRO A 64 -8.18 17.89 18.96
N THR A 65 -8.79 19.00 19.35
CA THR A 65 -9.33 19.22 20.71
C THR A 65 -10.40 18.18 21.06
N ASN A 66 -11.03 17.59 20.04
CA ASN A 66 -11.95 16.47 20.15
C ASN A 66 -11.67 15.51 18.98
N PRO A 67 -10.76 14.52 19.13
CA PRO A 67 -10.58 13.52 18.10
C PRO A 67 -11.88 12.75 17.95
N ASP A 68 -12.33 12.57 16.71
CA ASP A 68 -13.51 11.75 16.46
C ASP A 68 -13.22 10.31 16.94
N SER A 69 -14.10 9.74 17.75
CA SER A 69 -13.89 8.41 18.35
C SER A 69 -13.69 7.34 17.26
N GLU A 70 -14.32 7.54 16.11
CA GLU A 70 -14.14 6.71 14.93
C GLU A 70 -12.73 6.79 14.35
N VAL A 71 -12.13 7.99 14.31
CA VAL A 71 -10.79 8.22 13.77
C VAL A 71 -9.74 7.49 14.62
N GLU A 72 -9.86 7.54 15.94
CA GLU A 72 -8.95 6.79 16.83
C GLU A 72 -9.12 5.28 16.68
N SER A 73 -10.36 4.79 16.59
CA SER A 73 -10.66 3.37 16.38
C SER A 73 -10.09 2.86 15.05
N VAL A 74 -10.33 3.60 13.96
CA VAL A 74 -9.81 3.27 12.62
C VAL A 74 -8.29 3.29 12.63
N ALA A 75 -7.66 4.34 13.17
CA ALA A 75 -6.20 4.42 13.25
C ALA A 75 -5.60 3.27 14.08
N GLY A 76 -6.24 2.90 15.18
CA GLY A 76 -5.82 1.77 16.04
C GLY A 76 -5.87 0.42 15.33
N ARG A 77 -6.83 0.22 14.42
CA ARG A 77 -6.94 -1.02 13.62
C ARG A 77 -6.04 -1.01 12.40
N LEU A 78 -5.91 0.15 11.75
CA LEU A 78 -5.19 0.29 10.48
C LEU A 78 -3.67 0.14 10.66
N GLY A 79 -3.10 0.70 11.73
CA GLY A 79 -1.66 0.60 11.98
C GLY A 79 -1.11 -0.83 11.99
N PRO A 80 -1.65 -1.73 12.84
CA PRO A 80 -1.26 -3.15 12.84
C PRO A 80 -1.55 -3.85 11.51
N ALA A 81 -2.66 -3.51 10.86
CA ALA A 81 -3.05 -4.12 9.58
C ALA A 81 -2.04 -3.80 8.47
N ILE A 82 -1.57 -2.55 8.37
CA ILE A 82 -0.54 -2.14 7.42
C ILE A 82 0.78 -2.85 7.72
N GLN A 83 1.21 -2.87 8.99
CA GLN A 83 2.46 -3.53 9.42
C GLN A 83 2.50 -5.01 8.99
N VAL A 84 1.40 -5.74 9.22
CA VAL A 84 1.27 -7.14 8.81
C VAL A 84 1.25 -7.27 7.28
N GLY A 85 0.60 -6.34 6.58
CA GLY A 85 0.59 -6.29 5.12
C GLY A 85 2.00 -6.13 4.52
N GLU A 86 2.77 -5.16 5.01
CA GLU A 86 4.14 -4.90 4.57
C GLU A 86 5.07 -6.09 4.84
N GLU A 87 4.92 -6.77 5.98
CA GLU A 87 5.73 -7.96 6.29
C GLU A 87 5.42 -9.12 5.34
N ARG A 88 4.14 -9.33 5.01
CA ARG A 88 3.72 -10.38 4.05
C ARG A 88 4.21 -10.08 2.65
N GLU A 89 4.15 -8.83 2.23
CA GLU A 89 4.68 -8.37 0.94
C GLU A 89 6.20 -8.58 0.86
N GLY A 90 6.95 -8.19 1.89
CA GLY A 90 8.40 -8.39 1.95
C GLY A 90 8.81 -9.87 1.95
N ARG A 91 8.03 -10.76 2.56
CA ARG A 91 8.26 -12.22 2.49
C ARG A 91 8.02 -12.77 1.08
N ARG A 92 7.01 -12.27 0.36
CA ARG A 92 6.74 -12.64 -1.04
C ARG A 92 7.90 -12.24 -1.97
N GLU A 93 8.43 -11.03 -1.79
CA GLU A 93 9.55 -10.51 -2.56
C GLU A 93 10.84 -11.32 -2.33
N LYS A 94 11.12 -11.69 -1.07
CA LYS A 94 12.28 -12.52 -0.72
C LYS A 94 12.17 -13.94 -1.28
N GLY A 95 11.01 -14.59 -1.14
CA GLY A 95 10.77 -15.92 -1.69
C GLY A 95 10.93 -15.98 -3.21
N ALA A 96 10.41 -14.97 -3.94
CA ALA A 96 10.62 -14.87 -5.38
C ALA A 96 12.11 -14.68 -5.73
N SER A 97 12.83 -13.82 -4.99
CA SER A 97 14.25 -13.55 -5.25
C SER A 97 15.18 -14.75 -4.95
N GLU A 98 14.81 -15.63 -4.02
CA GLU A 98 15.54 -16.87 -3.72
C GLU A 98 15.29 -17.97 -4.76
N GLU A 99 14.12 -17.97 -5.40
CA GLU A 99 13.74 -18.89 -6.47
C GLU A 99 14.60 -18.64 -7.74
N TRP A 100 14.82 -17.38 -8.12
CA TRP A 100 15.72 -17.02 -9.22
C TRP A 100 17.21 -17.25 -8.92
N ARG A 101 17.61 -17.32 -7.65
CA ARG A 101 19.00 -17.64 -7.26
C ARG A 101 19.34 -19.13 -7.35
N GLN A 102 18.33 -20.01 -7.31
CA GLN A 102 18.51 -21.47 -7.36
C GLN A 102 18.23 -22.08 -8.75
N GLY A 103 17.66 -21.34 -9.69
CA GLY A 103 17.50 -21.77 -11.08
C GLY A 103 18.70 -21.43 -11.95
N ARG A 104 19.76 -22.26 -11.95
CA ARG A 104 20.71 -22.26 -13.08
C ARG A 104 19.92 -22.57 -14.36
N PRO A 105 20.02 -21.77 -15.43
CA PRO A 105 19.79 -22.32 -16.75
C PRO A 105 20.95 -23.26 -17.02
N VAL A 106 20.74 -24.56 -16.81
CA VAL A 106 21.62 -25.57 -17.42
C VAL A 106 21.23 -25.56 -18.89
N LEU A 107 21.91 -24.69 -19.65
CA LEU A 107 21.95 -24.79 -21.09
C LEU A 107 22.77 -26.06 -21.37
N TRP A 108 22.10 -27.20 -21.45
CA TRP A 108 22.72 -28.41 -21.95
C TRP A 108 23.03 -28.16 -23.42
N GLU A 109 24.33 -28.01 -23.71
CA GLU A 109 24.89 -28.42 -24.99
C GLU A 109 24.49 -29.88 -25.21
N GLU A 110 23.50 -30.11 -26.07
CA GLU A 110 23.35 -31.39 -26.76
C GLU A 110 23.87 -31.18 -28.18
N GLU A 111 25.13 -31.57 -28.35
CA GLU A 111 25.67 -31.96 -29.64
C GLU A 111 24.82 -33.09 -30.25
N GLY A 112 24.50 -32.96 -31.54
CA GLY A 112 24.57 -34.09 -32.48
C GLY A 112 23.29 -34.86 -32.79
N GLN A 113 22.82 -34.71 -34.05
CA GLN A 113 22.62 -35.76 -35.08
C GLN A 113 21.34 -35.60 -35.92
N GLU A 114 21.48 -36.03 -37.19
CA GLU A 114 20.53 -36.16 -38.32
C GLU A 114 20.32 -34.86 -39.15
N GLU A 115 20.68 -34.77 -40.44
CA GLU A 115 21.22 -35.68 -41.47
C GLU A 115 22.20 -34.93 -42.40
#